data_AF-A0A8J5CII5-F1
#
_entry.id   AF-A0A8J5CII5-F1
#
_cell.length_a   1.000
_cell.length_b   1.000
_cell.length_c   1.000
_cell.angle_alpha   90.00
_cell.angle_beta   90.00
_cell.angle_gamma   90.00
#
_symmetry.space_group_name_H-M   'P 1'
#
loop_
_entity.id
_entity.type
_entity.pdbx_description
1 polymer ?
#
loop_
_entity_poly.entity_id
_entity_poly.type
_entity_poly.pdbx_seq_one_letter_code
_entity_poly.pdbx_strand_id
1 'polypeptide(L)'
;MDTTDKVNHGIALAELLSFIDETRIDEEHAPVFKLADLVKLYSNRLEQLGVEQHVRQHSTELKNRSLAQIPYLTAHKEGRDILLAFDKDVGPALRKVCKEDYDDEAICLARAAKIVRREMFQTAATFTGSFDEDCQVKSVPQSLLTLVAMILDGPNIKSQSGDGVTQATLSTAQLLQYNSSIRRKVGSTTVRHNKDRETPLPIYVGLTVHARTRKRNLIEMLFDLGLSISYDRVMAISTSMGNRVCEQYHRDEVVCPPNLREGLFTTAAVDNIDHNPSSTTSTDSFHGTGISLFQHPSQQNNGTDRREHSVLE
;
A
#
# COMPACT_ATOMS: atom_id res chain seq x y z
N MET A 1 51.71 16.99 -21.37
CA MET A 1 51.08 17.75 -20.28
C MET A 1 51.73 19.10 -20.20
N ASP A 2 50.95 20.15 -20.39
CA ASP A 2 51.43 21.53 -20.23
C ASP A 2 51.83 21.78 -18.77
N THR A 3 52.69 22.76 -18.54
CA THR A 3 53.19 23.13 -17.20
C THR A 3 52.02 23.53 -16.29
N THR A 4 51.01 24.19 -16.87
CA THR A 4 49.75 24.60 -16.23
C THR A 4 48.94 23.40 -15.74
N ASP A 5 48.79 22.35 -16.57
CA ASP A 5 48.04 21.13 -16.21
C ASP A 5 48.67 20.40 -15.02
N LYS A 6 50.01 20.36 -14.97
CA LYS A 6 50.74 19.72 -13.86
C LYS A 6 50.50 20.45 -12.54
N VAL A 7 50.46 21.78 -12.57
CA VAL A 7 50.15 22.61 -11.39
C VAL A 7 48.71 22.35 -10.93
N ASN A 8 47.75 22.33 -11.86
CA ASN A 8 46.35 22.07 -11.55
C ASN A 8 46.11 20.65 -10.99
N HIS A 9 46.82 19.64 -11.47
CA HIS A 9 46.84 18.30 -10.87
C HIS A 9 47.46 18.25 -9.47
N GLY A 10 48.42 19.12 -9.17
CA GLY A 10 48.95 19.29 -7.83
C GLY A 10 47.91 19.88 -6.88
N ILE A 11 47.22 20.94 -7.31
CA ILE A 11 46.18 21.63 -6.54
C ILE A 11 45.00 20.71 -6.25
N ALA A 12 44.44 20.07 -7.27
CA ALA A 12 43.30 19.15 -7.10
C ALA A 12 43.64 17.96 -6.19
N LEU A 13 44.89 17.46 -6.23
CA LEU A 13 45.31 16.41 -5.31
C LEU A 13 45.37 16.97 -3.88
N ALA A 14 46.02 18.11 -3.66
CA ALA A 14 46.16 18.69 -2.32
C ALA A 14 44.80 18.93 -1.65
N GLU A 15 43.82 19.46 -2.40
CA GLU A 15 42.47 19.67 -1.89
C GLU A 15 41.73 18.36 -1.60
N LEU A 16 41.90 17.33 -2.44
CA LEU A 16 41.34 16.00 -2.18
C LEU A 16 41.93 15.39 -0.89
N LEU A 17 43.24 15.56 -0.66
CA LEU A 17 43.88 15.06 0.55
C LEU A 17 43.40 15.84 1.79
N SER A 18 43.24 17.16 1.68
CA SER A 18 42.66 18.00 2.76
C SER A 18 41.26 17.52 3.12
N PHE A 19 40.41 17.25 2.11
CA PHE A 19 39.08 16.70 2.33
C PHE A 19 39.11 15.36 3.09
N ILE A 20 40.02 14.44 2.74
CA ILE A 20 40.15 13.14 3.42
C ILE A 20 40.59 13.34 4.89
N ASP A 21 41.55 14.22 5.15
CA ASP A 21 42.03 14.51 6.50
C ASP A 21 41.00 15.25 7.36
N GLU A 22 40.26 16.21 6.80
CA GLU A 22 39.18 16.94 7.47
C GLU A 22 38.02 16.01 7.82
N THR A 23 37.61 15.14 6.89
CA THR A 23 36.55 14.14 7.14
C THR A 23 36.92 13.19 8.28
N ARG A 24 38.21 12.85 8.44
CA ARG A 24 38.70 12.06 9.58
C ARG A 24 38.54 12.79 10.92
N ILE A 25 38.66 14.12 10.93
CA ILE A 25 38.62 14.94 12.14
C ILE A 25 37.16 15.26 12.54
N ASP A 26 36.29 15.50 11.56
CA ASP A 26 34.92 15.96 11.78
C ASP A 26 33.92 14.82 12.04
N GLU A 27 34.15 13.62 11.50
CA GLU A 27 33.22 12.51 11.74
C GLU A 27 33.41 11.90 13.13
N GLU A 28 32.33 11.82 13.91
CA GLU A 28 32.25 11.06 15.18
C GLU A 28 32.53 9.55 14.97
N HIS A 29 32.57 9.09 13.71
CA HIS A 29 32.80 7.72 13.30
C HIS A 29 33.99 7.60 12.35
N ALA A 30 34.63 6.42 12.35
CA ALA A 30 35.71 6.05 11.46
C ALA A 30 35.30 6.09 9.96
N PRO A 31 35.81 7.03 9.14
CA PRO A 31 35.39 7.16 7.75
C PRO A 31 36.02 6.09 6.85
N VAL A 32 35.24 5.61 5.88
CA VAL A 32 35.70 4.68 4.82
C VAL A 32 35.37 5.30 3.46
N PHE A 33 36.39 5.51 2.64
CA PHE A 33 36.26 6.16 1.34
C PHE A 33 36.29 5.14 0.20
N LYS A 34 35.36 5.23 -0.75
CA LYS A 34 35.46 4.47 -2.01
C LYS A 34 36.38 5.19 -2.98
N LEU A 35 37.34 4.47 -3.55
CA LEU A 35 38.27 5.04 -4.54
C LEU A 35 37.54 5.60 -5.76
N ALA A 36 36.43 4.99 -6.18
CA ALA A 36 35.64 5.49 -7.31
C ALA A 36 35.08 6.90 -7.04
N ASP A 37 34.65 7.17 -5.81
CA ASP A 37 34.10 8.47 -5.41
C ASP A 37 35.22 9.51 -5.29
N LEU A 38 36.38 9.13 -4.75
CA LEU A 38 37.55 10.01 -4.72
C LEU A 38 38.05 10.36 -6.14
N VAL A 39 38.05 9.39 -7.06
CA VAL A 39 38.38 9.63 -8.47
C VAL A 39 37.39 10.61 -9.09
N LYS A 40 36.10 10.48 -8.79
CA LYS A 40 35.06 11.39 -9.26
C LYS A 40 35.25 12.81 -8.71
N LEU A 41 35.52 12.95 -7.41
CA LEU A 41 35.81 14.25 -6.79
C LEU A 41 37.05 14.91 -7.40
N TYR A 42 38.12 14.14 -7.58
CA TYR A 42 39.35 14.60 -8.22
C TYR A 42 39.10 15.05 -9.66
N SER A 43 38.42 14.23 -10.47
CA SER A 43 38.04 14.57 -11.85
C SER A 43 37.22 15.86 -11.92
N ASN A 44 36.15 15.96 -11.11
CA ASN A 44 35.30 17.15 -11.07
C ASN A 44 36.12 18.41 -10.72
N ARG A 45 37.07 18.29 -9.79
CA ARG A 45 37.91 19.43 -9.42
C ARG A 45 38.87 19.84 -10.54
N LEU A 46 39.37 18.89 -11.31
CA LEU A 46 40.22 19.18 -12.47
C LEU A 46 39.48 19.89 -13.59
N GLU A 47 38.22 19.52 -13.85
CA GLU A 47 37.36 20.25 -14.79
C GLU A 47 37.15 21.69 -14.34
N GLN A 48 36.91 21.92 -13.04
CA GLN A 48 36.77 23.27 -12.49
C GLN A 48 38.04 24.11 -12.61
N LEU A 49 39.21 23.47 -12.59
CA LEU A 49 40.51 24.12 -12.79
C LEU A 49 40.88 24.29 -14.28
N GLY A 50 39.98 23.93 -15.21
CA GLY A 50 40.15 24.13 -16.65
C GLY A 50 40.99 23.06 -17.36
N VAL A 51 41.19 21.88 -16.75
CA VAL A 51 41.92 20.77 -17.37
C VAL A 51 40.97 19.94 -18.22
N GLU A 52 41.18 19.90 -19.54
CA GLU A 52 40.36 19.10 -20.46
C GLU A 52 40.57 17.59 -20.25
N GLN A 53 39.52 16.89 -19.82
CA GLN A 53 39.56 15.45 -19.58
C GLN A 53 39.40 14.63 -20.87
N HIS A 54 40.49 14.46 -21.63
CA HIS A 54 40.51 13.55 -22.79
C HIS A 54 40.79 12.08 -22.42
N VAL A 55 41.26 11.82 -21.19
CA VAL A 55 41.67 10.49 -20.72
C VAL A 55 41.08 10.20 -19.34
N ARG A 56 40.52 9.00 -19.18
CA ARG A 56 39.99 8.49 -17.91
C ARG A 56 41.13 8.45 -16.88
N GLN A 57 41.00 9.21 -15.79
CA GLN A 57 42.02 9.29 -14.74
C GLN A 57 42.37 7.88 -14.21
N HIS A 58 43.67 7.60 -14.07
CA HIS A 58 44.13 6.31 -13.57
C HIS A 58 43.87 6.19 -12.06
N SER A 59 42.78 5.53 -11.71
CA SER A 59 42.40 5.27 -10.31
C SER A 59 43.52 4.65 -9.48
N THR A 60 44.34 3.78 -10.08
CA THR A 60 45.52 3.18 -9.46
C THR A 60 46.58 4.22 -9.09
N GLU A 61 46.79 5.22 -9.94
CA GLU A 61 47.78 6.28 -9.70
C GLU A 61 47.30 7.24 -8.61
N LEU A 62 46.03 7.65 -8.65
CA LEU A 62 45.43 8.49 -7.60
C LEU A 62 45.49 7.78 -6.24
N LYS A 63 45.17 6.50 -6.19
CA LYS A 63 45.30 5.65 -5.00
C LYS A 63 46.74 5.68 -4.47
N ASN A 64 47.72 5.38 -5.31
CA ASN A 64 49.13 5.33 -4.90
C ASN A 64 49.64 6.70 -4.41
N ARG A 65 49.25 7.80 -5.06
CA ARG A 65 49.59 9.17 -4.64
C ARG A 65 48.94 9.52 -3.30
N SER A 66 47.70 9.10 -3.06
CA SER A 66 46.99 9.36 -1.80
C SER A 66 47.61 8.58 -0.64
N LEU A 67 47.88 7.28 -0.84
CA LEU A 67 48.54 6.42 0.15
C LEU A 67 49.96 6.89 0.49
N ALA A 68 50.67 7.48 -0.47
CA ALA A 68 52.01 8.00 -0.24
C ALA A 68 52.04 9.30 0.60
N GLN A 69 50.95 10.08 0.57
CA GLN A 69 50.88 11.41 1.19
C GLN A 69 50.12 11.40 2.53
N ILE A 70 49.20 10.47 2.74
CA ILE A 70 48.40 10.38 3.97
C ILE A 70 48.92 9.22 4.85
N PRO A 71 49.58 9.50 5.98
CA PRO A 71 50.04 8.47 6.90
C PRO A 71 48.87 7.63 7.44
N TYR A 72 49.09 6.33 7.60
CA TYR A 72 48.14 5.35 8.15
C TYR A 72 46.88 5.08 7.30
N LEU A 73 46.74 5.70 6.12
CA LEU A 73 45.71 5.36 5.16
C LEU A 73 46.10 4.06 4.45
N THR A 74 45.19 3.09 4.43
CA THR A 74 45.38 1.80 3.77
C THR A 74 44.28 1.51 2.77
N ALA A 75 44.63 0.78 1.71
CA ALA A 75 43.70 0.39 0.66
C ALA A 75 43.31 -1.08 0.79
N HIS A 76 42.02 -1.35 0.88
CA HIS A 76 41.43 -2.68 0.96
C HIS A 76 40.64 -2.96 -0.32
N LYS A 77 40.92 -4.09 -0.97
CA LYS A 77 40.20 -4.51 -2.18
C LYS A 77 39.02 -5.40 -1.79
N GLU A 78 37.82 -5.02 -2.21
CA GLU A 78 36.59 -5.78 -1.99
C GLU A 78 35.89 -5.99 -3.34
N GLY A 79 36.05 -7.19 -3.91
CA GLY A 79 35.51 -7.50 -5.24
C GLY A 79 36.06 -6.55 -6.32
N ARG A 80 35.18 -5.71 -6.88
CA ARG A 80 35.51 -4.70 -7.91
C ARG A 80 35.89 -3.34 -7.31
N ASP A 81 35.61 -3.13 -6.03
CA ASP A 81 35.80 -1.85 -5.37
C ASP A 81 37.13 -1.83 -4.58
N ILE A 82 37.67 -0.62 -4.42
CA ILE A 82 38.82 -0.35 -3.56
C ILE A 82 38.36 0.65 -2.51
N LEU A 83 38.42 0.25 -1.24
CA LEU A 83 38.11 1.07 -0.08
C LEU A 83 39.40 1.60 0.53
N LEU A 84 39.37 2.84 0.99
CA LEU A 84 40.46 3.51 1.69
C LEU A 84 39.99 3.83 3.10
N ALA A 85 40.72 3.36 4.10
CA ALA A 85 40.42 3.57 5.51
C ALA A 85 41.72 3.74 6.29
N PHE A 86 41.66 4.40 7.45
CA PHE A 86 42.84 4.48 8.31
C PHE A 86 42.96 3.21 9.16
N ASP A 87 44.16 2.69 9.34
CA ASP A 87 44.40 1.42 10.06
C ASP A 87 43.76 1.36 11.46
N LYS A 88 43.75 2.50 12.15
CA LYS A 88 43.19 2.64 13.50
C LYS A 88 41.66 2.68 13.51
N ASP A 89 41.08 3.01 12.36
CA ASP A 89 39.67 3.29 12.14
C ASP A 89 38.94 2.09 11.53
N VAL A 90 39.66 1.12 10.95
CA VAL A 90 39.09 -0.15 10.45
C VAL A 90 38.35 -0.91 11.56
N GLY A 91 38.90 -0.99 12.77
CA GLY A 91 38.27 -1.66 13.90
C GLY A 91 36.95 -1.01 14.36
N PRO A 92 36.93 0.31 14.64
CA PRO A 92 35.70 1.06 14.90
C PRO A 92 34.67 1.01 13.76
N ALA A 93 35.11 1.09 12.50
CA ALA A 93 34.22 0.97 11.33
C ALA A 93 33.58 -0.41 11.26
N LEU A 94 34.35 -1.49 11.47
CA LEU A 94 33.83 -2.85 11.56
C LEU A 94 32.91 -3.03 12.77
N ARG A 95 33.24 -2.45 13.93
CA ARG A 95 32.38 -2.48 15.12
C ARG A 95 31.04 -1.78 14.88
N LYS A 96 31.00 -0.71 14.07
CA LYS A 96 29.77 -0.02 13.69
C LYS A 96 28.90 -0.88 12.78
N VAL A 97 29.50 -1.59 11.82
CA VAL A 97 28.78 -2.52 10.94
C VAL A 97 28.32 -3.77 11.69
N CYS A 98 29.08 -4.23 12.69
CA CYS A 98 28.76 -5.40 13.50
C CYS A 98 27.87 -5.09 14.73
N LYS A 99 27.67 -3.82 15.07
CA LYS A 99 26.68 -3.43 16.08
C LYS A 99 25.32 -3.39 15.39
N GLU A 100 24.50 -4.40 15.64
CA GLU A 100 23.06 -4.30 15.46
C GLU A 100 22.58 -3.18 16.41
N ASP A 101 22.40 -1.98 15.85
CA ASP A 101 21.84 -0.86 16.59
C ASP A 101 20.32 -1.00 16.59
N TYR A 102 19.84 -1.85 17.51
CA TYR A 102 18.44 -2.12 17.72
C TYR A 102 17.64 -0.86 18.05
N ASP A 103 18.28 0.18 18.61
CA ASP A 103 17.63 1.45 18.90
C ASP A 103 17.36 2.22 17.60
N ASP A 104 18.34 2.28 16.69
CA ASP A 104 18.15 2.90 15.37
C ASP A 104 17.09 2.16 14.52
N GLU A 105 17.10 0.83 14.53
CA GLU A 105 16.07 0.03 13.85
C GLU A 105 14.67 0.28 14.44
N ALA A 106 14.56 0.32 15.78
CA ALA A 106 13.30 0.63 16.45
C ALA A 106 12.79 2.04 16.13
N ILE A 107 13.69 3.03 16.06
CA ILE A 107 13.36 4.40 15.63
C ILE A 107 12.86 4.40 14.18
N CYS A 108 13.47 3.62 13.28
CA CYS A 108 13.05 3.49 11.89
C CYS A 108 11.64 2.88 11.78
N LEU A 109 11.37 1.81 12.51
CA LEU A 109 10.03 1.19 12.59
C LEU A 109 8.97 2.18 13.10
N ALA A 110 9.30 2.94 14.15
CA ALA A 110 8.40 3.95 14.70
C ALA A 110 8.11 5.07 13.69
N ARG A 111 9.12 5.50 12.93
CA ARG A 111 8.97 6.51 11.87
C ARG A 111 8.09 5.99 10.72
N ALA A 112 8.34 4.78 10.24
CA ALA A 112 7.53 4.15 9.18
C ALA A 112 6.07 4.01 9.61
N ALA A 113 5.82 3.52 10.83
CA ALA A 113 4.48 3.41 11.38
C ALA A 113 3.79 4.79 11.49
N LYS A 114 4.51 5.84 11.88
CA LYS A 114 3.97 7.21 11.98
C LYS A 114 3.57 7.77 10.62
N ILE A 115 4.38 7.55 9.59
CA ILE A 115 4.10 7.99 8.20
C ILE A 115 2.82 7.32 7.70
N VAL A 116 2.77 5.98 7.75
CA VAL A 116 1.63 5.22 7.22
C VAL A 116 0.36 5.50 8.02
N ARG A 117 0.43 5.51 9.36
CA ARG A 117 -0.74 5.80 10.21
C ARG A 117 -1.34 7.18 9.95
N ARG A 118 -0.50 8.18 9.67
CA ARG A 118 -0.99 9.54 9.37
C ARG A 118 -1.91 9.52 8.15
N GLU A 119 -1.51 8.83 7.07
CA GLU A 119 -2.32 8.73 5.85
C GLU A 119 -3.55 7.83 6.07
N MET A 120 -3.40 6.71 6.77
CA MET A 120 -4.52 5.82 7.12
C MET A 120 -5.67 6.57 7.81
N PHE A 121 -5.36 7.50 8.71
CA PHE A 121 -6.40 8.26 9.42
C PHE A 121 -6.93 9.48 8.67
N GLN A 122 -6.35 9.81 7.51
CA GLN A 122 -6.88 10.80 6.57
C GLN A 122 -7.78 10.14 5.50
N THR A 123 -7.56 8.86 5.21
CA THR A 123 -8.41 8.08 4.31
C THR A 123 -9.68 7.60 5.02
N ALA A 124 -10.83 8.03 4.52
CA ALA A 124 -12.14 7.51 4.91
C ALA A 124 -12.68 6.58 3.82
N ALA A 125 -13.30 5.49 4.23
CA ALA A 125 -14.02 4.57 3.36
C ALA A 125 -15.45 4.39 3.90
N THR A 126 -16.44 4.63 3.04
CA THR A 126 -17.85 4.48 3.37
C THR A 126 -18.52 3.55 2.37
N PHE A 127 -19.28 2.60 2.86
CA PHE A 127 -20.05 1.71 2.01
C PHE A 127 -21.32 2.40 1.51
N THR A 128 -21.52 2.39 0.19
CA THR A 128 -22.63 3.08 -0.48
C THR A 128 -23.71 2.11 -0.98
N GLY A 129 -23.64 0.84 -0.58
CA GLY A 129 -24.57 -0.22 -1.00
C GLY A 129 -24.06 -1.10 -2.14
N SER A 130 -22.92 -0.76 -2.74
CA SER A 130 -22.25 -1.57 -3.77
C SER A 130 -20.73 -1.57 -3.59
N PHE A 131 -20.07 -2.53 -4.24
CA PHE A 131 -18.62 -2.61 -4.32
C PHE A 131 -18.20 -2.31 -5.76
N ASP A 132 -17.54 -1.18 -5.96
CA ASP A 132 -16.95 -0.83 -7.25
C ASP A 132 -15.73 -1.72 -7.54
N GLU A 133 -15.36 -1.86 -8.82
CA GLU A 133 -14.26 -2.72 -9.26
C GLU A 133 -12.94 -2.45 -8.52
N ASP A 134 -12.60 -1.17 -8.30
CA ASP A 134 -11.39 -0.75 -7.60
C ASP A 134 -11.58 -0.48 -6.10
N CYS A 135 -12.73 -0.85 -5.51
CA CYS A 135 -13.06 -0.43 -4.14
C CYS A 135 -12.00 -0.85 -3.11
N GLN A 136 -11.37 -2.01 -3.31
CA GLN A 136 -10.31 -2.51 -2.43
C GLN A 136 -9.10 -1.58 -2.42
N VAL A 137 -8.61 -1.18 -3.61
CA VAL A 137 -7.45 -0.30 -3.75
C VAL A 137 -7.76 1.10 -3.20
N LYS A 138 -8.94 1.65 -3.53
CA LYS A 138 -9.36 3.00 -3.12
C LYS A 138 -9.61 3.13 -1.62
N SER A 139 -9.88 2.02 -0.93
CA SER A 139 -10.21 2.02 0.50
C SER A 139 -9.01 2.18 1.45
N VAL A 140 -7.78 2.16 0.91
CA VAL A 140 -6.54 2.21 1.70
C VAL A 140 -5.53 3.17 1.06
N PRO A 141 -4.66 3.82 1.84
CA PRO A 141 -3.64 4.71 1.29
C PRO A 141 -2.53 3.92 0.59
N GLN A 142 -1.93 4.53 -0.44
CA GLN A 142 -0.86 3.91 -1.22
C GLN A 142 0.37 3.56 -0.38
N SER A 143 0.72 4.38 0.63
CA SER A 143 1.84 4.10 1.52
C SER A 143 1.66 2.81 2.32
N LEU A 144 0.42 2.48 2.73
CA LEU A 144 0.10 1.23 3.40
C LEU A 144 0.23 0.05 2.45
N LEU A 145 -0.31 0.17 1.23
CA LEU A 145 -0.19 -0.87 0.21
C LEU A 145 1.27 -1.18 -0.10
N THR A 146 2.08 -0.14 -0.33
CA THR A 146 3.51 -0.29 -0.58
C THR A 146 4.23 -0.93 0.60
N LEU A 147 3.96 -0.49 1.84
CA LEU A 147 4.59 -1.11 3.01
C LEU A 147 4.23 -2.59 3.14
N VAL A 148 2.96 -2.96 2.96
CA VAL A 148 2.53 -4.36 3.02
C VAL A 148 3.16 -5.19 1.90
N ALA A 149 3.23 -4.65 0.68
CA ALA A 149 3.91 -5.32 -0.43
C ALA A 149 5.41 -5.52 -0.15
N MET A 150 6.08 -4.53 0.44
CA MET A 150 7.48 -4.66 0.86
C MET A 150 7.66 -5.72 1.95
N ILE A 151 6.67 -5.93 2.82
CA ILE A 151 6.70 -6.97 3.86
C ILE A 151 6.45 -8.36 3.28
N LEU A 152 5.47 -8.51 2.40
CA LEU A 152 5.06 -9.81 1.85
C LEU A 152 6.03 -10.30 0.76
N ASP A 153 6.44 -9.41 -0.13
CA ASP A 153 7.19 -9.76 -1.34
C ASP A 153 8.67 -9.29 -1.26
N GLY A 154 8.99 -8.38 -0.33
CA GLY A 154 10.33 -7.84 -0.10
C GLY A 154 10.53 -6.41 -0.65
N PRO A 155 11.43 -5.60 -0.06
CA PRO A 155 11.51 -4.15 -0.33
C PRO A 155 12.25 -3.75 -1.62
N ASN A 156 12.85 -4.69 -2.34
CA ASN A 156 13.67 -4.41 -3.52
C ASN A 156 12.79 -4.11 -4.74
N ILE A 157 13.24 -3.24 -5.64
CA ILE A 157 12.56 -2.98 -6.91
C ILE A 157 12.31 -4.28 -7.69
N LYS A 158 13.25 -5.23 -7.66
CA LYS A 158 13.11 -6.52 -8.35
C LYS A 158 11.98 -7.38 -7.78
N SER A 159 11.80 -7.38 -6.46
CA SER A 159 10.68 -8.10 -5.83
C SER A 159 9.34 -7.41 -6.08
N GLN A 160 9.35 -6.09 -6.31
CA GLN A 160 8.16 -5.30 -6.61
C GLN A 160 7.85 -5.20 -8.13
N SER A 161 8.67 -5.80 -9.00
CA SER A 161 8.54 -5.73 -10.47
C SER A 161 7.54 -6.75 -11.06
N GLY A 162 6.84 -7.53 -10.22
CA GLY A 162 5.88 -8.54 -10.64
C GLY A 162 4.53 -7.98 -11.09
N ASP A 163 3.63 -8.89 -11.47
CA ASP A 163 2.25 -8.58 -11.90
C ASP A 163 1.44 -7.92 -10.77
N GLY A 164 1.34 -6.59 -10.80
CA GLY A 164 0.38 -5.81 -10.02
C GLY A 164 0.41 -6.01 -8.49
N VAL A 165 -0.59 -5.44 -7.80
CA VAL A 165 -0.76 -5.64 -6.37
C VAL A 165 -1.50 -6.95 -6.13
N THR A 166 -0.92 -7.85 -5.34
CA THR A 166 -1.55 -9.16 -5.05
C THR A 166 -2.79 -9.02 -4.16
N GLN A 167 -3.72 -9.98 -4.26
CA GLN A 167 -4.91 -10.02 -3.40
C GLN A 167 -4.56 -10.15 -1.91
N ALA A 168 -3.43 -10.80 -1.57
CA ALA A 168 -2.95 -10.90 -0.19
C ALA A 168 -2.53 -9.53 0.36
N THR A 169 -1.84 -8.72 -0.45
CA THR A 169 -1.47 -7.34 -0.12
C THR A 169 -2.71 -6.48 0.10
N LEU A 170 -3.69 -6.53 -0.82
CA LEU A 170 -4.95 -5.79 -0.69
C LEU A 170 -5.73 -6.18 0.57
N SER A 171 -5.81 -7.48 0.86
CA SER A 171 -6.57 -7.99 2.00
C SER A 171 -5.92 -7.59 3.33
N THR A 172 -4.60 -7.73 3.42
CA THR A 172 -3.83 -7.37 4.63
C THR A 172 -3.87 -5.87 4.88
N ALA A 173 -3.72 -5.04 3.85
CA ALA A 173 -3.81 -3.59 3.97
C ALA A 173 -5.21 -3.14 4.45
N GLN A 174 -6.28 -3.70 3.87
CA GLN A 174 -7.64 -3.41 4.30
C GLN A 174 -7.87 -3.79 5.76
N LEU A 175 -7.40 -4.96 6.20
CA LEU A 175 -7.50 -5.38 7.60
C LEU A 175 -6.69 -4.49 8.54
N LEU A 176 -5.51 -4.01 8.13
CA LEU A 176 -4.73 -3.04 8.91
C LEU A 176 -5.46 -1.70 9.04
N GLN A 177 -6.06 -1.21 7.96
CA GLN A 177 -6.88 0.01 7.95
C GLN A 177 -8.10 -0.13 8.87
N TYR A 178 -8.84 -1.23 8.72
CA TYR A 178 -10.04 -1.54 9.49
C TYR A 178 -9.77 -1.63 11.00
N ASN A 179 -8.75 -2.39 11.39
CA ASN A 179 -8.44 -2.65 12.79
C ASN A 179 -7.64 -1.51 13.48
N SER A 180 -7.27 -0.47 12.74
CA SER A 180 -6.50 0.64 13.29
C SER A 180 -7.36 1.61 14.12
N SER A 181 -6.94 1.85 15.36
CA SER A 181 -7.51 2.86 16.26
C SER A 181 -6.58 4.07 16.42
N ILE A 182 -7.15 5.28 16.50
CA ILE A 182 -6.39 6.51 16.79
C ILE A 182 -5.79 6.44 18.20
N ARG A 183 -6.58 5.99 19.18
CA ARG A 183 -6.15 5.73 20.56
C ARG A 183 -6.84 4.46 21.04
N ARG A 184 -6.09 3.54 21.65
CA ARG A 184 -6.69 2.44 22.40
C ARG A 184 -7.01 2.92 23.81
N LYS A 185 -8.16 2.52 24.33
CA LYS A 185 -8.48 2.72 25.75
C LYS A 185 -7.69 1.69 26.56
N VAL A 186 -7.00 2.15 27.59
CA VAL A 186 -6.22 1.28 28.49
C VAL A 186 -7.17 0.25 29.12
N GLY A 187 -6.81 -1.03 29.05
CA GLY A 187 -7.61 -2.14 29.59
C GLY A 187 -8.75 -2.66 28.70
N SER A 188 -8.95 -2.09 27.49
CA SER A 188 -9.95 -2.61 26.54
C SER A 188 -9.38 -3.76 25.73
N THR A 189 -10.00 -4.93 25.81
CA THR A 189 -9.71 -6.08 24.93
C THR A 189 -10.47 -5.99 23.61
N THR A 190 -11.57 -5.23 23.56
CA THR A 190 -12.38 -5.04 22.37
C THR A 190 -11.86 -3.87 21.53
N VAL A 191 -11.66 -4.14 20.24
CA VAL A 191 -11.32 -3.11 19.24
C VAL A 191 -12.63 -2.46 18.81
N ARG A 192 -12.81 -1.18 19.16
CA ARG A 192 -13.91 -0.38 18.61
C ARG A 192 -13.56 0.03 17.18
N HIS A 193 -14.19 -0.60 16.20
CA HIS A 193 -14.06 -0.19 14.80
C HIS A 193 -14.83 1.11 14.54
N ASN A 194 -14.27 1.94 13.65
CA ASN A 194 -14.94 3.16 13.19
C ASN A 194 -15.64 2.86 11.86
N LYS A 195 -16.88 3.31 11.69
CA LYS A 195 -17.65 3.17 10.45
C LYS A 195 -16.90 3.76 9.24
N ASP A 196 -16.26 4.92 9.42
CA ASP A 196 -15.49 5.60 8.35
C ASP A 196 -14.22 4.84 7.91
N ARG A 197 -13.92 3.72 8.58
CA ARG A 197 -12.77 2.85 8.27
C ARG A 197 -13.23 1.42 7.96
N GLU A 198 -14.52 1.19 7.75
CA GLU A 198 -15.04 -0.10 7.27
C GLU A 198 -14.62 -0.29 5.81
N THR A 199 -13.44 -0.89 5.61
CA THR A 199 -12.96 -1.24 4.28
C THR A 199 -13.84 -2.31 3.63
N PRO A 200 -13.87 -2.43 2.30
CA PRO A 200 -14.72 -3.38 1.58
C PRO A 200 -14.62 -4.83 2.04
N LEU A 201 -13.41 -5.33 2.33
CA LEU A 201 -13.20 -6.73 2.69
C LEU A 201 -14.00 -7.17 3.94
N PRO A 202 -13.86 -6.56 5.13
CA PRO A 202 -14.67 -6.90 6.31
C PRO A 202 -16.19 -6.85 6.09
N ILE A 203 -16.66 -5.86 5.31
CA ILE A 203 -18.08 -5.71 4.97
C ILE A 203 -18.52 -6.88 4.09
N TYR A 204 -17.79 -7.13 3.01
CA TYR A 204 -18.07 -8.21 2.07
C TYR A 204 -18.12 -9.57 2.77
N VAL A 205 -17.14 -9.85 3.63
CA VAL A 205 -17.10 -11.08 4.43
C VAL A 205 -18.35 -11.21 5.30
N GLY A 206 -18.72 -10.15 6.02
CA GLY A 206 -19.89 -10.17 6.92
C GLY A 206 -21.20 -10.39 6.18
N LEU A 207 -21.42 -9.63 5.11
CA LEU A 207 -22.61 -9.76 4.26
C LEU A 207 -22.69 -11.14 3.59
N THR A 208 -21.57 -11.63 3.05
CA THR A 208 -21.52 -12.92 2.33
C THR A 208 -21.75 -14.10 3.25
N VAL A 209 -21.10 -14.10 4.42
CA VAL A 209 -21.29 -15.16 5.43
C VAL A 209 -22.73 -15.15 5.94
N HIS A 210 -23.29 -13.96 6.19
CA HIS A 210 -24.69 -13.84 6.59
C HIS A 210 -25.64 -14.37 5.52
N ALA A 211 -25.46 -13.96 4.26
CA ALA A 211 -26.31 -14.37 3.14
C ALA A 211 -26.32 -15.90 2.97
N ARG A 212 -25.17 -16.56 3.15
CA ARG A 212 -25.03 -18.01 2.96
C ARG A 212 -25.47 -18.84 4.16
N THR A 213 -25.31 -18.33 5.38
CA THR A 213 -25.48 -19.15 6.59
C THR A 213 -26.62 -18.71 7.50
N ARG A 214 -26.94 -17.41 7.51
CA ARG A 214 -27.85 -16.77 8.49
C ARG A 214 -27.47 -17.02 9.96
N LYS A 215 -26.22 -17.41 10.25
CA LYS A 215 -25.75 -17.74 11.60
C LYS A 215 -25.08 -16.53 12.26
N ARG A 216 -25.73 -15.94 13.26
CA ARG A 216 -25.20 -14.82 14.05
C ARG A 216 -23.82 -15.12 14.67
N ASN A 217 -23.71 -16.23 15.39
CA ASN A 217 -22.48 -16.59 16.12
C ASN A 217 -21.25 -16.72 15.20
N LEU A 218 -21.43 -17.11 13.94
CA LEU A 218 -20.31 -17.22 12.99
C LEU A 218 -19.78 -15.84 12.59
N ILE A 219 -20.68 -14.87 12.41
CA ILE A 219 -20.30 -13.48 12.08
C ILE A 219 -19.63 -12.83 13.28
N GLU A 220 -20.17 -13.03 14.49
CA GLU A 220 -19.55 -12.54 15.72
C GLU A 220 -18.14 -13.10 15.93
N MET A 221 -17.93 -14.40 15.69
CA MET A 221 -16.59 -15.00 15.74
C MET A 221 -15.61 -14.35 14.77
N LEU A 222 -16.03 -14.06 13.53
CA LEU A 222 -15.17 -13.39 12.55
C LEU A 222 -14.92 -11.92 12.91
N PHE A 223 -15.92 -11.25 13.48
CA PHE A 223 -15.79 -9.87 13.97
C PHE A 223 -14.81 -9.79 15.15
N ASP A 224 -14.87 -10.73 16.09
CA ASP A 224 -13.96 -10.77 17.24
C ASP A 224 -12.49 -11.01 16.83
N LEU A 225 -12.28 -11.70 15.71
CA LEU A 225 -10.96 -11.86 15.07
C LEU A 225 -10.52 -10.65 14.23
N GLY A 226 -11.37 -9.62 14.11
CA GLY A 226 -11.09 -8.43 13.30
C GLY A 226 -11.17 -8.67 11.78
N LEU A 227 -11.84 -9.73 11.35
CA LEU A 227 -11.93 -10.16 9.94
C LEU A 227 -13.22 -9.73 9.25
N SER A 228 -14.23 -9.34 10.01
CA SER A 228 -15.56 -8.98 9.52
C SER A 228 -16.15 -7.83 10.33
N ILE A 229 -17.19 -7.18 9.81
CA ILE A 229 -18.07 -6.29 10.57
C ILE A 229 -18.98 -7.08 11.53
N SER A 230 -19.51 -6.40 12.54
CA SER A 230 -20.40 -7.04 13.53
C SER A 230 -21.72 -7.49 12.90
N TYR A 231 -22.38 -8.47 13.53
CA TYR A 231 -23.70 -8.92 13.10
C TYR A 231 -24.72 -7.78 13.08
N ASP A 232 -24.69 -6.91 14.11
CA ASP A 232 -25.61 -5.78 14.18
C ASP A 232 -25.36 -4.77 13.04
N ARG A 233 -24.09 -4.59 12.62
CA ARG A 233 -23.76 -3.77 11.45
C ARG A 233 -24.23 -4.42 10.14
N VAL A 234 -24.11 -5.74 10.00
CA VAL A 234 -24.69 -6.50 8.88
C VAL A 234 -26.19 -6.28 8.78
N MET A 235 -26.90 -6.39 9.91
CA MET A 235 -28.34 -6.15 9.96
C MET A 235 -28.69 -4.70 9.64
N ALA A 236 -27.93 -3.73 10.16
CA ALA A 236 -28.14 -2.32 9.85
C ALA A 236 -28.00 -2.04 8.34
N ILE A 237 -26.98 -2.59 7.69
CA ILE A 237 -26.80 -2.49 6.23
C ILE A 237 -27.99 -3.14 5.51
N SER A 238 -28.39 -4.36 5.90
CA SER A 238 -29.51 -5.07 5.28
C SER A 238 -30.84 -4.32 5.43
N THR A 239 -31.12 -3.76 6.61
CA THR A 239 -32.32 -2.96 6.87
C THR A 239 -32.28 -1.66 6.07
N SER A 240 -31.15 -0.96 6.04
CA SER A 240 -31.01 0.26 5.24
C SER A 240 -31.26 0.00 3.76
N MET A 241 -30.67 -1.07 3.20
CA MET A 241 -30.93 -1.48 1.81
C MET A 241 -32.41 -1.82 1.58
N GLY A 242 -33.05 -2.54 2.50
CA GLY A 242 -34.47 -2.88 2.41
C GLY A 242 -35.37 -1.64 2.43
N ASN A 243 -35.10 -0.70 3.34
CA ASN A 243 -35.85 0.55 3.44
C ASN A 243 -35.75 1.38 2.15
N ARG A 244 -34.56 1.47 1.54
CA ARG A 244 -34.37 2.18 0.26
C ARG A 244 -35.16 1.55 -0.88
N VAL A 245 -35.26 0.23 -0.91
CA VAL A 245 -36.12 -0.48 -1.88
C VAL A 245 -37.59 -0.15 -1.62
N CYS A 246 -38.03 -0.11 -0.36
CA CYS A 246 -39.38 0.32 -0.02
C CYS A 246 -39.65 1.78 -0.42
N GLU A 247 -38.74 2.71 -0.15
CA GLU A 247 -38.84 4.12 -0.55
C GLU A 247 -38.97 4.26 -2.07
N GLN A 248 -38.17 3.50 -2.82
CA GLN A 248 -38.26 3.45 -4.28
C GLN A 248 -39.65 2.97 -4.73
N TYR A 249 -40.23 1.94 -4.10
CA TYR A 249 -41.58 1.48 -4.43
C TYR A 249 -42.67 2.51 -4.11
N HIS A 250 -42.54 3.25 -3.00
CA HIS A 250 -43.48 4.32 -2.70
C HIS A 250 -43.41 5.44 -3.73
N ARG A 251 -42.21 5.73 -4.26
CA ARG A 251 -41.99 6.74 -5.32
C ARG A 251 -42.53 6.27 -6.67
N ASP A 252 -42.32 5.00 -7.00
CA ASP A 252 -42.75 4.43 -8.28
C ASP A 252 -44.23 4.07 -8.32
N GLU A 253 -44.89 3.99 -7.14
CA GLU A 253 -46.24 3.45 -6.95
C GLU A 253 -46.44 2.01 -7.45
N VAL A 254 -45.33 1.33 -7.76
CA VAL A 254 -45.32 -0.05 -8.27
C VAL A 254 -44.11 -0.82 -7.71
N VAL A 255 -44.33 -2.09 -7.42
CA VAL A 255 -43.24 -3.01 -7.05
C VAL A 255 -42.57 -3.50 -8.34
N CYS A 256 -41.42 -2.92 -8.65
CA CYS A 256 -40.63 -3.27 -9.82
C CYS A 256 -39.22 -3.71 -9.41
N PRO A 257 -38.67 -4.79 -9.98
CA PRO A 257 -37.29 -5.19 -9.70
C PRO A 257 -36.28 -4.03 -9.87
N PRO A 258 -35.32 -3.87 -8.94
CA PRO A 258 -34.39 -2.73 -8.92
C PRO A 258 -33.37 -2.76 -10.06
N ASN A 259 -33.23 -3.89 -10.75
CA ASN A 259 -32.37 -4.06 -11.93
C ASN A 259 -33.05 -3.64 -13.24
N LEU A 260 -34.34 -3.28 -13.22
CA LEU A 260 -34.98 -2.67 -14.39
C LEU A 260 -34.46 -1.25 -14.62
N ARG A 261 -34.46 -0.82 -15.88
CA ARG A 261 -34.12 0.56 -16.28
C ARG A 261 -35.37 1.33 -16.66
N GLU A 262 -35.41 2.62 -16.39
CA GLU A 262 -36.54 3.48 -16.76
C GLU A 262 -36.47 3.86 -18.24
N GLY A 263 -37.61 4.25 -18.80
CA GLY A 263 -37.70 4.72 -20.19
C GLY A 263 -37.50 3.64 -21.25
N LEU A 264 -37.51 2.36 -20.87
CA LEU A 264 -37.45 1.23 -21.79
C LEU A 264 -38.82 0.59 -22.02
N PHE A 265 -39.09 0.29 -23.29
CA PHE A 265 -40.21 -0.57 -23.63
C PHE A 265 -40.02 -1.94 -22.97
N THR A 266 -41.02 -2.36 -22.19
CA THR A 266 -40.96 -3.57 -21.38
C THR A 266 -42.17 -4.43 -21.69
N THR A 267 -41.93 -5.70 -22.04
CA THR A 267 -42.97 -6.72 -22.21
C THR A 267 -42.98 -7.65 -21.01
N ALA A 268 -44.16 -7.98 -20.51
CA ALA A 268 -44.32 -8.92 -19.40
C ALA A 268 -44.99 -10.21 -19.88
N ALA A 269 -44.45 -11.35 -19.48
CA ALA A 269 -45.18 -12.62 -19.50
C ALA A 269 -45.66 -12.90 -18.08
N VAL A 270 -46.98 -13.01 -17.91
CA VAL A 270 -47.64 -13.23 -16.62
C VAL A 270 -48.29 -14.60 -16.67
N ASP A 271 -47.91 -15.48 -15.75
CA ASP A 271 -48.41 -16.85 -15.67
C ASP A 271 -48.87 -17.18 -14.26
N ASN A 272 -49.88 -18.04 -14.14
CA ASN A 272 -50.35 -18.52 -12.84
C ASN A 272 -49.54 -19.75 -12.44
N ILE A 273 -48.93 -19.68 -11.26
CA ILE A 273 -48.24 -20.80 -10.64
C ILE A 273 -49.24 -21.45 -9.69
N ASP A 274 -49.96 -22.42 -10.23
CA ASP A 274 -50.90 -23.26 -9.49
C ASP A 274 -50.26 -24.62 -9.17
N HIS A 275 -49.98 -24.86 -7.89
CA HIS A 275 -49.69 -26.21 -7.41
C HIS A 275 -50.87 -26.72 -6.59
N ASN A 276 -51.67 -27.60 -7.21
CA ASN A 276 -52.80 -28.25 -6.58
C ASN A 276 -52.57 -29.77 -6.51
N PRO A 277 -51.85 -30.28 -5.49
CA PRO A 277 -51.86 -31.71 -5.24
C PRO A 277 -53.29 -32.02 -4.77
N SER A 278 -53.93 -33.02 -5.37
CA SER A 278 -55.33 -33.38 -5.11
C SER A 278 -55.55 -33.90 -3.68
N SER A 279 -55.44 -33.03 -2.68
CA SER A 279 -55.56 -33.29 -1.25
C SER A 279 -56.62 -32.38 -0.66
N THR A 280 -57.58 -32.96 0.06
CA THR A 280 -58.73 -32.29 0.69
C THR A 280 -58.36 -31.45 1.91
N THR A 281 -57.08 -31.35 2.25
CA THR A 281 -56.55 -30.47 3.28
C THR A 281 -55.61 -29.47 2.61
N SER A 282 -56.10 -28.24 2.41
CA SER A 282 -55.50 -27.14 1.66
C SER A 282 -54.24 -26.52 2.30
N THR A 283 -53.44 -27.32 3.01
CA THR A 283 -52.23 -26.84 3.71
C THR A 283 -50.99 -26.82 2.81
N ASP A 284 -51.00 -27.57 1.70
CA ASP A 284 -49.86 -27.73 0.79
C ASP A 284 -50.11 -27.18 -0.64
N SER A 285 -51.22 -26.46 -0.85
CA SER A 285 -51.52 -25.79 -2.11
C SER A 285 -50.96 -24.36 -2.10
N PHE A 286 -50.19 -23.99 -3.12
CA PHE A 286 -49.76 -22.61 -3.33
C PHE A 286 -50.33 -22.08 -4.65
N HIS A 287 -50.88 -20.87 -4.57
CA HIS A 287 -51.31 -20.07 -5.71
C HIS A 287 -50.40 -18.84 -5.76
N GLY A 288 -49.66 -18.68 -6.85
CA GLY A 288 -48.81 -17.53 -7.09
C GLY A 288 -48.96 -17.02 -8.52
N THR A 289 -48.46 -15.82 -8.76
CA THR A 289 -48.33 -15.28 -10.11
C THR A 289 -46.85 -15.14 -10.43
N GLY A 290 -46.38 -15.87 -11.43
CA GLY A 290 -45.06 -15.68 -12.01
C GLY A 290 -45.09 -14.52 -13.01
N ILE A 291 -44.18 -13.56 -12.87
CA ILE A 291 -44.04 -12.45 -13.80
C ILE A 291 -42.62 -12.45 -14.35
N SER A 292 -42.48 -12.56 -15.67
CA SER A 292 -41.20 -12.40 -16.38
C SER A 292 -41.21 -11.10 -17.15
N LEU A 293 -40.22 -10.25 -16.93
CA LEU A 293 -40.11 -8.92 -17.54
C LEU A 293 -38.95 -8.90 -18.54
N PHE A 294 -39.21 -8.44 -19.76
CA PHE A 294 -38.22 -8.31 -20.82
C PHE A 294 -38.12 -6.83 -21.24
N GLN A 295 -36.96 -6.21 -21.03
CA GLN A 295 -36.71 -4.84 -21.47
C GLN A 295 -35.99 -4.84 -22.81
N HIS A 296 -36.40 -3.95 -23.71
CA HIS A 296 -35.88 -3.86 -25.08
C HIS A 296 -35.05 -2.58 -25.29
N PRO A 297 -33.76 -2.56 -24.88
CA PRO A 297 -32.87 -1.44 -25.15
C PRO A 297 -32.51 -1.34 -26.64
N SER A 298 -32.18 -0.13 -27.10
CA SER A 298 -31.70 0.13 -28.46
C SER A 298 -30.41 0.95 -28.42
N GLN A 299 -29.69 1.03 -29.56
CA GLN A 299 -28.48 1.87 -29.66
C GLN A 299 -28.75 3.34 -29.33
N GLN A 300 -29.99 3.82 -29.51
CA GLN A 300 -30.39 5.20 -29.25
C GLN A 300 -30.92 5.39 -27.82
N ASN A 301 -31.41 4.35 -27.16
CA ASN A 301 -31.97 4.40 -25.82
C ASN A 301 -31.64 3.12 -25.03
N ASN A 302 -30.73 3.23 -24.07
CA ASN A 302 -30.40 2.16 -23.13
C ASN A 302 -31.17 2.25 -21.81
N GLY A 303 -32.05 3.25 -21.64
CA GLY A 303 -32.76 3.54 -20.40
C GLY A 303 -31.89 4.19 -19.33
N THR A 304 -32.50 4.63 -18.24
CA THR A 304 -31.80 5.17 -17.07
C THR A 304 -31.73 4.14 -15.95
N ASP A 305 -30.62 4.08 -15.22
CA ASP A 305 -30.54 3.22 -14.04
C ASP A 305 -31.44 3.79 -12.94
N ARG A 306 -32.18 2.89 -12.28
CA ARG A 306 -33.11 3.22 -11.19
C ARG A 306 -32.39 3.34 -9.85
N ARG A 307 -31.17 2.83 -9.76
CA ARG A 307 -30.39 2.82 -8.51
C ARG A 307 -29.79 4.19 -8.27
N GLU A 308 -30.30 4.91 -7.26
CA GLU A 308 -29.62 6.07 -6.71
C GLU A 308 -28.36 5.64 -5.94
N HIS A 309 -27.19 6.19 -6.28
CA HIS A 309 -25.98 6.04 -5.47
C HIS A 309 -26.01 7.07 -4.34
N SER A 310 -26.58 6.71 -3.19
CA SER A 310 -26.45 7.50 -1.96
C SER A 310 -25.76 6.68 -0.87
N VAL A 311 -24.99 7.36 -0.03
CA VAL A 311 -24.16 6.78 1.04
C VAL A 311 -25.06 6.14 2.10
N LEU A 312 -24.72 4.92 2.57
CA LEU A 312 -25.44 4.29 3.68
C LEU A 312 -24.85 4.82 5.00
N GLU A 313 -25.61 5.64 5.73
CA GLU A 313 -25.24 6.14 7.07
C GLU A 313 -25.28 5.03 8.17
#